data_AF-A0A7W1ZDC4-F1
#
_entry.id   AF-A0A7W1ZDC4-F1
#
_cell.length_a   1.000
_cell.length_b   1.000
_cell.length_c   1.000
_cell.angle_alpha   90.00
_cell.angle_beta   90.00
_cell.angle_gamma   90.00
#
_symmetry.space_group_name_H-M   'P 1'
#
loop_
_entity.id
_entity.type
_entity.pdbx_description
1 polymer ?
#
loop_
_entity_poly.entity_id
_entity_poly.type
_entity_poly.pdbx_seq_one_letter_code
_entity_poly.pdbx_strand_id
1 'polypeptide(L)'
;LVAFQAALSLLEERGNASLIEEVYHKCKKQEHFTDKEVKNFVKEIYDPFTDEEISDKIAEILSYDGIQAKVKLIFQSVANLHIACPKNLGDWYFTGNYPTPGGNRVVNKAYINFFEGNPERAY
;
A
#
# COMPACT_ATOMS: atom_id res chain seq x y z
N LEU A 1 -4.19 0.77 -8.27
CA LEU A 1 -3.49 1.40 -7.13
C LEU A 1 -2.01 1.36 -7.46
N VAL A 2 -1.42 2.45 -7.94
CA VAL A 2 -0.05 2.42 -8.47
C VAL A 2 1.02 2.31 -7.38
N ALA A 3 0.80 2.91 -6.21
CA ALA A 3 1.73 2.80 -5.07
C ALA A 3 1.79 1.37 -4.50
N PHE A 4 0.64 0.71 -4.39
CA PHE A 4 0.59 -0.71 -3.99
C PHE A 4 1.33 -1.60 -5.00
N GLN A 5 1.11 -1.40 -6.30
CA GLN A 5 1.82 -2.13 -7.36
C GLN A 5 3.33 -1.90 -7.29
N ALA A 6 3.75 -0.66 -7.05
CA ALA A 6 5.15 -0.32 -6.85
C ALA A 6 5.77 -1.04 -5.63
N ALA A 7 5.07 -1.06 -4.49
CA ALA A 7 5.52 -1.78 -3.30
C ALA A 7 5.65 -3.30 -3.55
N LEU A 8 4.67 -3.91 -4.23
CA LEU A 8 4.76 -5.33 -4.61
C LEU A 8 5.95 -5.61 -5.54
N SER A 9 6.14 -4.78 -6.56
CA SER A 9 7.26 -4.92 -7.50
C SER A 9 8.62 -4.76 -6.79
N LEU A 10 8.74 -3.83 -5.85
CA LEU A 10 9.95 -3.67 -5.04
C LEU A 10 10.21 -4.89 -4.12
N LEU A 11 9.17 -5.50 -3.55
CA LEU A 11 9.31 -6.72 -2.74
C LEU A 11 9.83 -7.88 -3.59
N GLU A 12 9.29 -8.05 -4.80
CA GLU A 12 9.75 -9.07 -5.74
C GLU A 12 11.21 -8.85 -6.15
N GLU A 13 11.59 -7.62 -6.50
CA GLU A 13 12.95 -7.27 -6.92
C GLU A 13 13.99 -7.45 -5.80
N ARG A 14 13.59 -7.26 -4.54
CA ARG A 14 14.47 -7.46 -3.37
C ARG A 14 14.46 -8.89 -2.86
N GLY A 15 13.74 -9.81 -3.50
CA GLY A 15 13.63 -11.19 -3.07
C GLY A 15 12.85 -11.38 -1.75
N ASN A 16 12.00 -10.41 -1.39
CA ASN A 16 11.16 -10.44 -0.18
C ASN A 16 9.68 -10.69 -0.51
N ALA A 17 9.41 -11.48 -1.54
CA ALA A 17 8.05 -11.83 -1.95
C ALA A 17 7.30 -12.66 -0.89
N SER A 18 8.01 -13.33 0.03
CA SER A 18 7.40 -14.06 1.15
C SER A 18 6.55 -13.18 2.05
N LEU A 19 6.89 -11.89 2.19
CA LEU A 19 6.11 -10.94 2.98
C LEU A 19 4.67 -10.79 2.45
N ILE A 20 4.45 -10.95 1.14
CA ILE A 20 3.13 -10.87 0.51
C ILE A 20 2.21 -11.98 1.06
N GLU A 21 2.73 -13.21 1.15
CA GLU A 21 2.02 -14.36 1.68
C GLU A 21 1.84 -14.28 3.21
N GLU A 22 2.85 -13.79 3.93
CA GLU A 22 2.77 -13.58 5.38
C GLU A 22 1.65 -12.58 5.74
N VAL A 23 1.60 -11.43 5.06
CA VAL A 23 0.55 -10.43 5.23
C VAL A 23 -0.82 -11.02 4.91
N TYR A 24 -0.92 -11.87 3.87
CA TYR A 24 -2.17 -12.55 3.54
C TYR A 24 -2.66 -13.43 4.69
N HIS A 25 -1.79 -14.28 5.25
CA HIS A 25 -2.16 -15.12 6.38
C HIS A 25 -2.51 -14.32 7.64
N LYS A 26 -1.83 -13.20 7.89
CA LYS A 26 -2.18 -12.28 8.98
C LYS A 26 -3.56 -11.64 8.78
N CYS A 27 -3.88 -11.22 7.56
CA CYS A 27 -5.21 -10.71 7.20
C CYS A 27 -6.30 -11.76 7.38
N LYS A 28 -6.10 -12.98 6.85
CA LYS A 28 -7.09 -14.09 6.96
C LYS A 28 -7.42 -14.45 8.41
N LYS A 29 -6.43 -14.42 9.31
CA LYS A 29 -6.64 -14.70 10.75
C LYS A 29 -7.60 -13.73 11.44
N GLN A 30 -7.84 -12.55 10.85
CA GLN A 30 -8.72 -11.52 11.42
C GLN A 30 -10.10 -11.45 10.75
N GLU A 31 -10.45 -12.38 9.84
CA GLU A 31 -11.72 -12.31 9.08
C GLU A 31 -12.98 -12.33 9.97
N HIS A 32 -12.87 -12.92 11.16
CA HIS A 32 -13.97 -13.03 12.14
C HIS A 32 -13.87 -12.03 13.29
N PHE A 33 -12.88 -11.13 13.28
CA PHE A 33 -12.68 -10.18 14.36
C PHE A 33 -13.71 -9.05 14.25
N THR A 34 -14.03 -8.43 15.38
CA THR A 34 -14.81 -7.19 15.35
C THR A 34 -13.91 -6.04 14.86
N ASP A 35 -14.47 -5.02 14.21
CA ASP A 35 -13.71 -3.89 13.64
C ASP A 35 -12.67 -3.30 14.62
N LYS A 36 -13.02 -3.24 15.92
CA LYS A 36 -12.15 -2.68 16.97
C LYS A 36 -10.88 -3.50 17.24
N GLU A 37 -10.90 -4.78 16.89
CA GLU A 37 -9.80 -5.72 17.11
C GLU A 37 -8.93 -5.90 15.86
N VAL A 38 -9.42 -5.46 14.69
CA VAL A 38 -8.70 -5.58 13.42
C VAL A 38 -7.52 -4.63 13.36
N LYS A 39 -6.33 -5.20 13.16
CA LYS A 39 -5.09 -4.50 12.83
C LYS A 39 -4.88 -4.46 11.32
N ASN A 40 -4.43 -3.32 10.80
CA ASN A 40 -4.03 -3.17 9.42
C ASN A 40 -2.65 -3.81 9.19
N PHE A 41 -2.62 -4.99 8.57
CA PHE A 41 -1.37 -5.66 8.22
C PHE A 41 -0.87 -5.30 6.82
N VAL A 42 -1.73 -4.72 5.97
CA VAL A 42 -1.34 -4.29 4.63
C VAL A 42 -0.29 -3.19 4.67
N LYS A 43 -0.24 -2.40 5.76
CA LYS A 43 0.84 -1.44 6.01
C LYS A 43 2.24 -2.09 5.97
N GLU A 44 2.37 -3.35 6.39
CA GLU A 44 3.67 -4.04 6.40
C GLU A 44 4.27 -4.20 4.99
N ILE A 45 3.44 -4.17 3.93
CA ILE A 45 3.91 -4.19 2.53
C ILE A 45 4.70 -2.92 2.19
N TYR A 46 4.44 -1.82 2.89
CA TYR A 46 5.05 -0.51 2.65
C TYR A 46 6.24 -0.25 3.59
N ASP A 47 6.23 -0.81 4.81
CA ASP A 47 7.25 -0.57 5.85
C ASP A 47 8.72 -0.74 5.39
N PRO A 48 9.08 -1.63 4.44
CA PRO A 48 10.47 -1.77 3.98
C PRO A 48 10.97 -0.63 3.07
N PHE A 49 10.12 0.33 2.72
CA PHE A 49 10.39 1.34 1.70
C PHE A 49 10.16 2.76 2.22
N THR A 50 10.98 3.67 1.74
CA THR A 50 10.77 5.12 1.87
C THR A 50 9.76 5.62 0.84
N ASP A 51 9.16 6.78 1.12
CA ASP A 51 8.25 7.47 0.18
C ASP A 51 8.95 7.73 -1.17
N GLU A 52 10.25 8.05 -1.15
CA GLU A 52 11.06 8.24 -2.34
C GLU A 52 11.25 6.96 -3.15
N GLU A 53 11.51 5.81 -2.52
CA GLU A 53 11.67 4.53 -3.22
C GLU A 53 10.37 4.11 -3.93
N ILE A 54 9.22 4.28 -3.27
CA ILE A 54 7.92 4.02 -3.88
C ILE A 54 7.69 4.99 -5.05
N SER A 55 7.98 6.28 -4.86
CA SER A 55 7.79 7.30 -5.91
C SER A 55 8.67 7.06 -7.13
N ASP A 56 9.93 6.70 -6.92
CA ASP A 56 10.87 6.37 -7.99
C ASP A 56 10.42 5.10 -8.71
N LYS A 57 9.91 4.08 -7.99
CA LYS A 57 9.36 2.88 -8.63
C LYS A 57 8.09 3.16 -9.44
N ILE A 58 7.20 4.03 -8.96
CA ILE A 58 6.04 4.47 -9.76
C ILE A 58 6.54 5.17 -11.04
N ALA A 59 7.56 6.01 -10.95
CA ALA A 59 8.12 6.69 -12.13
C ALA A 59 8.65 5.70 -13.16
N GLU A 60 9.30 4.62 -12.70
CA GLU A 60 9.74 3.50 -13.54
C GLU A 60 8.56 2.78 -14.19
N ILE A 61 7.54 2.39 -13.41
CA ILE A 61 6.32 1.70 -13.92
C ILE A 61 5.59 2.54 -14.99
N LEU A 62 5.59 3.86 -14.85
CA LEU A 62 4.96 4.77 -15.82
C LEU A 62 5.86 5.07 -17.04
N SER A 63 7.16 4.79 -16.96
CA SER A 63 8.11 5.00 -18.05
C SER A 63 8.05 3.83 -19.03
N TYR A 64 7.25 3.97 -20.10
CA TYR A 64 7.24 3.00 -21.19
C TYR A 64 8.28 3.36 -22.27
N ASP A 65 8.63 2.39 -23.12
CA ASP A 65 9.73 2.48 -24.12
C ASP A 65 9.67 3.70 -25.07
N GLY A 66 8.50 4.32 -25.23
CA GLY A 66 8.33 5.52 -26.06
C GLY A 66 8.74 6.82 -25.37
N ILE A 67 9.06 6.80 -24.08
CA ILE A 67 9.48 7.97 -23.31
C ILE A 67 11.02 8.01 -23.25
N GLN A 68 11.63 8.92 -24.01
CA GLN A 68 13.08 9.13 -24.01
C GLN A 68 13.58 10.06 -22.89
N ALA A 69 12.66 10.66 -22.13
CA ALA A 69 12.97 11.58 -21.04
C ALA A 69 12.88 10.87 -19.68
N LYS A 70 13.73 11.27 -18.73
CA LYS A 70 13.65 10.74 -17.36
C LYS A 70 12.36 11.24 -16.69
N VAL A 71 11.47 10.31 -16.36
CA VAL A 71 10.28 10.61 -15.54
C VAL A 71 10.69 10.65 -14.08
N LYS A 72 10.21 11.67 -13.37
CA LYS A 72 10.30 11.80 -11.90
C LYS A 72 8.93 12.20 -11.40
N LEU A 73 8.41 11.47 -10.41
CA LEU A 73 7.27 11.94 -9.64
C LEU A 73 7.74 12.84 -8.51
N ILE A 74 7.13 14.01 -8.42
CA ILE A 74 7.35 14.95 -7.35
C ILE A 74 6.07 14.97 -6.51
N PHE A 75 6.12 14.33 -5.35
CA PHE A 75 5.11 14.44 -4.33
C PHE A 75 5.60 15.32 -3.19
N GLN A 76 4.66 15.98 -2.51
CA GLN A 76 4.95 16.53 -1.20
C GLN A 76 5.21 15.36 -0.25
N SER A 77 6.28 15.41 0.54
CA SER A 77 6.54 14.38 1.55
C SER A 77 5.36 14.25 2.51
N VAL A 78 5.12 13.04 3.04
CA VAL A 78 4.01 12.79 3.97
C VAL A 78 4.06 13.74 5.17
N ALA A 79 5.26 13.99 5.70
CA ALA A 79 5.46 14.96 6.79
C ALA A 79 4.99 16.37 6.42
N ASN A 80 5.36 16.86 5.23
CA ASN A 80 4.94 18.19 4.79
C ASN A 80 3.46 18.23 4.39
N LEU A 81 2.87 17.12 3.93
CA LEU A 81 1.43 17.01 3.70
C LEU A 81 0.67 17.20 5.01
N HIS A 82 1.14 16.61 6.11
CA HIS A 82 0.52 16.78 7.43
C HIS A 82 0.66 18.21 7.97
N ILE A 83 1.74 18.92 7.65
CA ILE A 83 1.89 20.36 7.97
C ILE A 83 0.89 21.20 7.17
N ALA A 84 0.74 20.93 5.87
CA ALA A 84 -0.15 21.69 4.99
C ALA A 84 -1.64 21.42 5.30
N CYS A 85 -1.96 20.19 5.66
CA CYS A 85 -3.32 19.69 5.83
C CYS A 85 -3.51 19.00 7.21
N PRO A 86 -3.35 19.71 8.34
CA PRO A 86 -3.31 19.09 9.67
C PRO A 86 -4.62 18.44 10.11
N LYS A 87 -5.74 18.78 9.46
CA LYS A 87 -7.06 18.18 9.70
C LYS A 87 -7.44 17.09 8.69
N ASN A 88 -6.59 16.86 7.68
CA ASN A 88 -6.85 15.93 6.57
C ASN A 88 -5.58 15.12 6.28
N LEU A 89 -5.28 14.17 7.17
CA LEU A 89 -4.02 13.41 7.19
C LEU A 89 -3.96 12.27 6.16
N GLY A 90 -4.73 12.35 5.07
CA GLY A 90 -5.01 11.21 4.18
C GLY A 90 -3.80 10.75 3.36
N ASP A 91 -2.92 9.97 3.98
CA ASP A 91 -1.66 9.46 3.43
C ASP A 91 -1.70 7.95 3.14
N TRP A 92 -2.79 7.26 3.50
CA TRP A 92 -2.93 5.80 3.44
C TRP A 92 -2.67 5.21 2.06
N TYR A 93 -2.79 6.01 0.99
CA TYR A 93 -2.47 5.60 -0.38
C TYR A 93 -0.97 5.34 -0.58
N PHE A 94 -0.12 6.09 0.12
CA PHE A 94 1.34 6.00 0.03
C PHE A 94 1.94 5.20 1.18
N THR A 95 1.32 5.23 2.35
CA THR A 95 1.83 4.58 3.56
C THR A 95 1.17 3.23 3.85
N GLY A 96 0.07 2.92 3.17
CA GLY A 96 -0.81 1.80 3.52
C GLY A 96 -1.51 1.96 4.87
N ASN A 97 -1.38 3.10 5.57
CA ASN A 97 -1.87 3.29 6.94
C ASN A 97 -3.34 3.77 7.00
N TYR A 98 -4.29 2.84 6.92
CA TYR A 98 -5.70 3.14 7.15
C TYR A 98 -5.95 3.40 8.65
N PRO A 99 -6.46 4.59 9.05
CA PRO A 99 -6.44 5.00 10.47
C PRO A 99 -7.71 4.62 11.25
N THR A 100 -8.74 4.07 10.60
CA THR A 100 -10.03 3.77 11.24
C THR A 100 -10.25 2.26 11.39
N PRO A 101 -10.96 1.81 12.44
CA PRO A 101 -11.32 0.39 12.62
C PRO A 101 -11.99 -0.23 11.38
N GLY A 102 -12.98 0.47 10.81
CA GLY A 102 -13.62 0.03 9.56
C GLY A 102 -12.66 0.04 8.36
N GLY A 103 -11.75 1.01 8.30
CA GLY A 103 -10.69 1.06 7.28
C GLY A 103 -9.75 -0.14 7.37
N ASN A 104 -9.35 -0.55 8.58
CA ASN A 104 -8.52 -1.74 8.80
C ASN A 104 -9.20 -3.02 8.29
N ARG A 105 -10.50 -3.19 8.57
CA ARG A 105 -11.27 -4.33 8.06
C ARG A 105 -11.32 -4.32 6.54
N VAL A 106 -11.67 -3.18 5.94
CA VAL A 106 -11.81 -3.06 4.48
C VAL A 106 -10.49 -3.30 3.76
N VAL A 107 -9.37 -2.74 4.24
CA VAL A 107 -8.07 -2.93 3.60
C VAL A 107 -7.58 -4.37 3.70
N ASN A 108 -7.75 -5.03 4.86
CA ASN A 108 -7.40 -6.44 5.00
C ASN A 108 -8.25 -7.33 4.09
N LYS A 109 -9.56 -7.07 3.99
CA LYS A 109 -10.46 -7.82 3.11
C LYS A 109 -10.15 -7.57 1.62
N ALA A 110 -9.84 -6.33 1.24
CA ALA A 110 -9.40 -6.00 -0.11
C ALA A 110 -8.09 -6.72 -0.48
N TYR A 111 -7.15 -6.82 0.46
CA TYR A 111 -5.90 -7.55 0.24
C TYR A 111 -6.12 -9.06 0.11
N ILE A 112 -7.01 -9.64 0.92
CA ILE A 112 -7.44 -11.04 0.78
C ILE A 112 -8.03 -11.26 -0.62
N ASN A 113 -8.97 -10.42 -1.05
CA ASN A 113 -9.61 -10.54 -2.36
C ASN A 113 -8.57 -10.42 -3.49
N PHE A 114 -7.63 -9.48 -3.39
CA PHE A 114 -6.52 -9.35 -4.32
C PHE A 114 -5.69 -10.65 -4.41
N PHE A 115 -5.28 -11.20 -3.28
CA PHE A 115 -4.46 -12.42 -3.22
C PHE A 115 -5.20 -13.65 -3.76
N GLU A 116 -6.50 -13.76 -3.49
CA GLU A 116 -7.36 -14.86 -3.96
C GLU A 116 -7.86 -14.68 -5.42
N GLY A 117 -7.57 -13.54 -6.05
CA GLY A 117 -8.10 -13.20 -7.38
C GLY A 117 -9.62 -12.96 -7.41
N ASN A 118 -10.22 -12.65 -6.26
CA ASN A 118 -11.64 -12.36 -6.13
C ASN A 118 -11.94 -10.91 -6.56
N PRO A 119 -12.80 -10.67 -7.57
CA PRO A 119 -13.14 -9.33 -8.04
C PRO A 119 -14.15 -8.58 -7.15
N GLU A 120 -14.71 -9.23 -6.12
CA GLU A 120 -15.69 -8.62 -5.22
C GLU A 120 -15.11 -7.42 -4.45
N ARG A 121 -15.98 -6.45 -4.18
CA ARG A 121 -15.64 -5.30 -3.33
C ARG A 121 -15.53 -5.74 -1.88
N ALA A 122 -14.62 -5.09 -1.16
CA ALA A 122 -14.33 -5.40 0.25
C ALA A 122 -15.29 -4.74 1.26
N TYR A 123 -16.29 -4.00 0.78
CA TYR A 123 -17.24 -3.22 1.59
C TYR A 123 -18.70 -3.57 1.29
#